data_AF-A0AAJ6ZE14-F1
#
_entry.id   AF-A0AAJ6ZE14-F1
#
_cell.length_a   1.000
_cell.length_b   1.000
_cell.length_c   1.000
_cell.angle_alpha   90.00
_cell.angle_beta   90.00
_cell.angle_gamma   90.00
#
_symmetry.space_group_name_H-M   'P 1'
#
loop_
_entity.id
_entity.type
_entity.pdbx_description
1 polymer ?
#
loop_
_entity_poly.entity_id
_entity_poly.type
_entity_poly.pdbx_seq_one_letter_code
_entity_poly.pdbx_strand_id
1 'polypeptide(L)'
;MLTQYAFILFEFIYIAGVWGDIEAMSEASYLLFTQASVCYKVTVFLLSKKNLNILIDYMEIDIFLPQTEEQENILVKLSGQIKRLCMFFLTSALTTCTLWALVPLLDGTGERFFPFRIWMPFGPEKSPQFEIGYGYQMGSIYISAFLFFAVDSITLGMIMFGCAQLEIIIDKLQKMQSVPLSSKVTDEQRTMRIMNNNKLFVECIDQHQTIIRFIEIVEDTYHANIFFQLSGTVAIICIIGLRITMSEPSSIQFYSMLIYMVTMLSQLLLYCWCGSELTTRSQELRDSLYQSPWYEQDRKFKKSLFITMECMKKPIVFKAGHYIPLSRPTFISILRSSYSFFAVLNQTRN
;
A
#
# COMPACT_ATOMS: atom_id res chain seq x y z
N MET A 1 21.68 2.59 -2.68
CA MET A 1 21.71 1.12 -2.43
C MET A 1 22.87 0.73 -1.54
N LEU A 2 24.13 0.90 -1.96
CA LEU A 2 25.29 0.54 -1.12
C LEU A 2 25.24 1.17 0.28
N THR A 3 24.85 2.45 0.36
CA THR A 3 24.67 3.18 1.62
C THR A 3 23.63 2.54 2.55
N GLN A 4 22.57 1.96 2.01
CA GLN A 4 21.47 1.35 2.77
C GLN A 4 21.84 -0.03 3.30
N TYR A 5 22.48 -0.86 2.48
CA TYR A 5 23.00 -2.16 2.95
C TYR A 5 24.12 -1.99 3.99
N ALA A 6 24.97 -0.96 3.82
CA ALA A 6 25.98 -0.62 4.81
C ALA A 6 25.34 -0.18 6.15
N PHE A 7 24.25 0.58 6.10
CA PHE A 7 23.50 1.00 7.28
C PHE A 7 22.96 -0.21 8.07
N ILE A 8 22.34 -1.17 7.39
CA ILE A 8 21.88 -2.43 8.01
C ILE A 8 23.04 -3.23 8.59
N LEU A 9 24.15 -3.35 7.87
CA LEU A 9 25.33 -4.07 8.35
C LEU A 9 25.82 -3.45 9.66
N PHE A 10 25.90 -2.13 9.74
CA PHE A 10 26.33 -1.41 10.93
C PHE A 10 25.35 -1.56 12.11
N GLU A 11 24.04 -1.60 11.85
CA GLU A 11 23.04 -1.92 12.87
C GLU A 11 23.18 -3.35 13.40
N PHE A 12 23.42 -4.31 12.50
CA PHE A 12 23.60 -5.71 12.89
C PHE A 12 24.86 -5.89 13.76
N ILE A 13 25.97 -5.25 13.39
CA ILE A 13 27.21 -5.25 14.19
C ILE A 13 26.97 -4.63 15.57
N TYR A 14 26.18 -3.55 15.64
CA TYR A 14 25.84 -2.91 16.91
C TYR A 14 25.03 -3.84 17.82
N ILE A 15 23.98 -4.47 17.29
CA ILE A 15 23.14 -5.40 18.05
C ILE A 15 23.95 -6.61 18.54
N ALA A 16 24.87 -7.12 17.72
CA ALA A 16 25.78 -8.19 18.13
C ALA A 16 26.75 -7.75 19.24
N GLY A 17 27.20 -6.49 19.23
CA GLY A 17 28.11 -5.94 20.24
C GLY A 17 27.43 -5.61 21.57
N VAL A 18 26.14 -5.28 21.55
CA VAL A 18 25.35 -4.90 22.74
C VAL A 18 24.47 -6.07 23.22
N TRP A 19 24.89 -7.29 22.89
CA TRP A 19 24.16 -8.50 23.24
C TRP A 19 24.02 -8.65 24.77
N GLY A 20 22.78 -8.62 25.25
CA GLY A 20 22.45 -8.74 26.68
C GLY A 20 21.82 -7.49 27.30
N ASP A 21 21.97 -6.31 26.70
CA ASP A 21 21.24 -5.11 27.11
C ASP A 21 19.94 -4.99 26.30
N ILE A 22 18.83 -5.34 26.95
CA ILE A 22 17.49 -5.36 26.35
C ILE A 22 17.07 -3.96 25.88
N GLU A 23 17.48 -2.91 26.59
CA GLU A 23 17.06 -1.55 26.28
C GLU A 23 17.73 -1.05 25.01
N ALA A 24 19.07 -1.15 24.92
CA ALA A 24 19.83 -0.78 23.73
C ALA A 24 19.49 -1.68 22.53
N MET A 25 19.26 -2.97 22.74
CA MET A 25 18.83 -3.90 21.70
C MET A 25 17.43 -3.52 21.17
N SER A 26 16.49 -3.18 22.04
CA SER A 26 15.14 -2.77 21.63
C SER A 26 15.17 -1.50 20.77
N GLU A 27 16.03 -0.54 21.11
CA GLU A 27 16.20 0.71 20.37
C GLU A 27 16.78 0.49 18.97
N ALA A 28 17.80 -0.36 18.83
CA ALA A 28 18.37 -0.70 17.53
C ALA A 28 17.44 -1.59 16.69
N SER A 29 16.61 -2.43 17.32
CA SER A 29 15.81 -3.45 16.62
C SER A 29 14.67 -2.91 15.76
N TYR A 30 13.98 -1.83 16.16
CA TYR A 30 12.86 -1.30 15.36
C TYR A 30 13.34 -0.58 14.10
N LEU A 31 14.49 0.08 14.18
CA LEU A 31 15.12 0.73 13.03
C LEU A 31 15.68 -0.31 12.06
N LEU A 32 16.34 -1.35 12.59
CA LEU A 32 16.82 -2.50 11.82
C LEU A 32 15.68 -3.11 10.99
N PHE A 33 14.53 -3.36 11.60
CA PHE A 33 13.41 -3.95 10.87
C PHE A 33 12.94 -3.03 9.72
N THR A 34 12.88 -1.74 9.97
CA THR A 34 12.46 -0.75 8.96
C THR A 34 13.44 -0.70 7.80
N GLN A 35 14.74 -0.65 8.10
CA GLN A 35 15.78 -0.64 7.06
C GLN A 35 15.83 -1.96 6.29
N ALA A 36 15.67 -3.09 6.98
CA ALA A 36 15.53 -4.40 6.35
C ALA A 36 14.33 -4.44 5.40
N SER A 37 13.18 -3.89 5.81
CA SER A 37 11.99 -3.76 4.95
C SER A 37 12.26 -2.90 3.72
N VAL A 38 12.93 -1.76 3.88
CA VAL A 38 13.31 -0.87 2.76
C VAL A 38 14.22 -1.62 1.79
N CYS A 39 15.29 -2.24 2.28
CA CYS A 39 16.23 -2.96 1.44
C CYS A 39 15.57 -4.14 0.73
N TYR A 40 14.72 -4.89 1.43
CA TYR A 40 13.95 -5.99 0.85
C TYR A 40 13.02 -5.48 -0.27
N LYS A 41 12.19 -4.47 0.01
CA LYS A 41 11.28 -3.86 -0.97
C LYS A 41 12.02 -3.38 -2.21
N VAL A 42 13.13 -2.67 -2.05
CA VAL A 42 13.88 -2.14 -3.19
C VAL A 42 14.56 -3.28 -3.96
N THR A 43 15.09 -4.30 -3.29
CA THR A 43 15.67 -5.48 -3.95
C THR A 43 14.61 -6.17 -4.81
N VAL A 44 13.44 -6.47 -4.24
CA VAL A 44 12.34 -7.09 -4.98
C VAL A 44 11.86 -6.19 -6.11
N PHE A 45 11.73 -4.88 -5.88
CA PHE A 45 11.35 -3.93 -6.93
C PHE A 45 12.33 -3.94 -8.12
N LEU A 46 13.64 -3.99 -7.85
CA LEU A 46 14.68 -4.06 -8.89
C LEU A 46 14.65 -5.39 -9.65
N LEU A 47 14.42 -6.51 -8.94
CA LEU A 47 14.30 -7.83 -9.56
C LEU A 47 13.03 -7.95 -10.42
N SER A 48 11.93 -7.35 -9.96
CA SER A 48 10.63 -7.34 -10.63
C SER A 48 10.49 -6.26 -11.72
N LYS A 49 11.57 -5.59 -12.11
CA LYS A 49 11.54 -4.51 -13.13
C LYS A 49 10.88 -4.95 -14.44
N LYS A 50 11.08 -6.21 -14.86
CA LYS A 50 10.43 -6.76 -16.06
C LYS A 50 8.91 -6.80 -15.91
N ASN A 51 8.42 -7.29 -14.77
CA ASN A 51 6.98 -7.34 -14.48
C ASN A 51 6.39 -5.93 -14.36
N LEU A 52 7.14 -4.98 -13.79
CA LEU A 52 6.72 -3.59 -13.74
C LEU A 52 6.53 -2.99 -15.14
N ASN A 53 7.46 -3.23 -16.07
CA ASN A 53 7.30 -2.77 -17.44
C ASN A 53 6.07 -3.41 -18.10
N ILE A 54 5.88 -4.72 -17.93
CA ILE A 54 4.67 -5.41 -18.41
C ILE A 54 3.41 -4.76 -17.83
N LEU A 55 3.39 -4.43 -16.53
CA LEU A 55 2.24 -3.78 -15.90
C LEU A 55 1.99 -2.38 -16.45
N ILE A 56 3.03 -1.59 -16.71
CA ILE A 56 2.92 -0.26 -17.32
C ILE A 56 2.37 -0.40 -18.75
N ASP A 57 2.94 -1.30 -19.55
CA ASP A 57 2.45 -1.58 -20.91
C ASP A 57 0.98 -2.03 -20.88
N TYR A 58 0.58 -2.82 -19.87
CA TYR A 58 -0.80 -3.22 -19.66
C TYR A 58 -1.73 -2.02 -19.42
N MET A 59 -1.29 -1.03 -18.64
CA MET A 59 -2.08 0.18 -18.36
C MET A 59 -2.33 1.04 -19.60
N GLU A 60 -1.48 0.91 -20.63
CA GLU A 60 -1.56 1.68 -21.88
C GLU A 60 -2.35 0.95 -22.99
N ILE A 61 -2.87 -0.26 -22.73
CA ILE A 61 -3.69 -1.00 -23.69
C ILE A 61 -4.99 -0.23 -23.99
N ASP A 62 -5.42 -0.22 -25.25
CA ASP A 62 -6.63 0.45 -25.75
C ASP A 62 -7.89 0.17 -24.92
N ILE A 63 -8.01 -1.05 -24.37
CA ILE A 63 -9.12 -1.49 -23.52
C ILE A 63 -9.26 -0.66 -22.23
N PHE A 64 -8.15 -0.12 -21.72
CA PHE A 64 -8.11 0.68 -20.48
C PHE A 64 -8.10 2.19 -20.71
N LEU A 65 -7.96 2.63 -21.97
CA LEU A 65 -8.02 4.04 -22.30
C LEU A 65 -9.44 4.59 -22.07
N PRO A 66 -9.57 5.77 -21.42
CA PRO A 66 -10.87 6.40 -21.23
C PRO A 66 -11.46 6.80 -22.60
N GLN A 67 -12.71 6.42 -22.83
CA GLN A 67 -13.44 6.73 -24.08
C GLN A 67 -14.31 8.00 -23.93
N THR A 68 -14.52 8.46 -22.70
CA THR A 68 -15.37 9.62 -22.36
C THR A 68 -14.70 10.46 -21.27
N GLU A 69 -14.99 11.77 -21.26
CA GLU A 69 -14.50 12.70 -20.23
C GLU A 69 -14.89 12.25 -18.81
N GLU A 70 -16.06 11.63 -18.64
CA GLU A 70 -16.47 11.08 -17.34
C GLU A 70 -15.55 9.94 -16.87
N GLN A 71 -15.11 9.06 -17.77
CA GLN A 71 -14.18 7.97 -17.45
C GLN A 71 -12.78 8.50 -17.11
N GLU A 72 -12.33 9.54 -17.82
CA GLU A 72 -11.09 10.24 -17.48
C GLU A 72 -11.18 10.89 -16.10
N ASN A 73 -12.30 11.55 -15.79
CA ASN A 73 -12.55 12.14 -14.48
C ASN A 73 -12.55 11.10 -13.34
N ILE A 74 -13.05 9.88 -13.57
CA ILE A 74 -12.96 8.76 -12.61
C ILE A 74 -11.48 8.44 -12.33
N LEU A 75 -10.67 8.25 -13.36
CA LEU A 75 -9.23 7.96 -13.23
C LEU A 75 -8.49 9.10 -12.49
N VAL A 76 -8.75 10.35 -12.86
CA VAL A 76 -8.12 11.53 -12.23
C VAL A 76 -8.55 11.68 -10.77
N LYS A 77 -9.82 11.41 -10.45
CA LYS A 77 -10.33 11.48 -9.08
C LYS A 77 -9.70 10.43 -8.17
N LEU A 78 -9.65 9.17 -8.61
CA LEU A 78 -9.08 8.08 -7.80
C LEU A 78 -7.56 8.23 -7.68
N SER A 79 -6.86 8.58 -8.77
CA SER A 79 -5.43 8.87 -8.73
C SER A 79 -5.11 10.08 -7.83
N GLY A 80 -5.95 11.12 -7.85
CA GLY A 80 -5.83 12.27 -6.96
C GLY A 80 -6.10 11.94 -5.49
N GLN A 81 -7.05 11.06 -5.20
CA GLN A 81 -7.29 10.56 -3.83
C GLN A 81 -6.09 9.79 -3.29
N ILE A 82 -5.59 8.79 -4.03
CA ILE A 82 -4.43 8.00 -3.59
C ILE A 82 -3.17 8.85 -3.49
N LYS A 83 -2.94 9.78 -4.44
CA LYS A 83 -1.80 10.70 -4.40
C LYS A 83 -1.84 11.58 -3.15
N ARG A 84 -3.00 12.13 -2.78
CA ARG A 84 -3.13 12.93 -1.54
C ARG A 84 -2.84 12.11 -0.29
N LEU A 85 -3.37 10.90 -0.20
CA LEU A 85 -3.12 10.00 0.93
C LEU A 85 -1.64 9.58 1.03
N CYS A 86 -1.02 9.24 -0.11
CA CYS A 86 0.40 8.93 -0.18
C CYS A 86 1.27 10.15 0.20
N MET A 87 0.92 11.34 -0.29
CA MET A 87 1.62 12.58 0.07
C MET A 87 1.51 12.90 1.57
N PHE A 88 0.34 12.69 2.16
CA PHE A 88 0.16 12.82 3.62
C PHE A 88 1.11 11.87 4.38
N PHE A 89 1.17 10.60 3.97
CA PHE A 89 2.11 9.62 4.53
C PHE A 89 3.59 10.02 4.34
N LEU A 90 3.96 10.56 3.17
CA LEU A 90 5.32 11.04 2.94
C LEU A 90 5.65 12.22 3.86
N THR A 91 4.73 13.17 4.02
CA THR A 91 4.95 14.31 4.91
C THR A 91 5.09 13.86 6.36
N SER A 92 4.30 12.89 6.84
CA SER A 92 4.45 12.36 8.21
C SER A 92 5.77 11.61 8.41
N ALA A 93 6.20 10.82 7.42
CA ALA A 93 7.49 10.13 7.44
C ALA A 93 8.67 11.13 7.48
N LEU A 94 8.64 12.18 6.65
CA LEU A 94 9.66 13.22 6.65
C LEU A 94 9.67 14.00 7.96
N THR A 95 8.52 14.34 8.53
CA THR A 95 8.46 14.98 9.86
C THR A 95 9.02 14.09 10.97
N THR A 96 8.86 12.77 10.86
CA THR A 96 9.48 11.83 11.81
C THR A 96 11.00 11.86 11.69
N CYS A 97 11.51 11.84 10.46
CA CYS A 97 12.95 11.91 10.18
C CYS A 97 13.56 13.24 10.68
N THR A 98 12.86 14.36 10.50
CA THR A 98 13.32 15.66 11.01
C THR A 98 13.31 15.69 12.53
N LEU A 99 12.31 15.12 13.20
CA LEU A 99 12.29 15.03 14.66
C LEU A 99 13.44 14.18 15.18
N TRP A 100 13.75 13.05 14.56
CA TRP A 100 14.92 12.25 14.92
C TRP A 100 16.24 12.99 14.73
N ALA A 101 16.35 13.82 13.68
CA ALA A 101 17.51 14.69 13.49
C ALA A 101 17.64 15.76 14.58
N LEU A 102 16.52 16.27 15.11
CA LEU A 102 16.52 17.32 16.11
C LEU A 102 16.81 16.81 17.53
N VAL A 103 16.53 15.55 17.84
CA VAL A 103 16.75 14.97 19.19
C VAL A 103 18.18 15.22 19.69
N PRO A 104 19.27 14.88 18.95
CA PRO A 104 20.63 15.11 19.43
C PRO A 104 21.07 16.57 19.46
N LEU A 105 20.41 17.44 18.72
CA LEU A 105 20.77 18.87 18.65
C LEU A 105 20.15 19.68 19.78
N LEU A 106 19.01 19.22 20.30
CA LEU A 106 18.26 19.90 21.35
C LEU A 106 18.50 19.30 22.74
N ASP A 107 19.18 18.15 22.81
CA ASP A 107 19.54 17.55 24.10
C ASP A 107 20.63 18.41 24.77
N GLY A 108 20.23 19.11 25.83
CA GLY A 108 21.04 20.13 26.51
C GLY A 108 22.20 19.60 27.34
N THR A 109 22.58 18.33 27.15
CA THR A 109 23.61 17.61 27.91
C THR A 109 25.03 18.01 27.51
N GLY A 110 25.21 18.68 26.36
CA GLY A 110 26.52 19.12 25.87
C GLY A 110 27.41 17.98 25.34
N GLU A 111 26.97 16.73 25.47
CA GLU A 111 27.64 15.55 24.91
C GLU A 111 27.18 15.33 23.47
N ARG A 112 28.14 15.11 22.56
CA ARG A 112 27.84 14.78 21.16
C ARG A 112 27.49 13.31 21.07
N PHE A 113 26.28 12.98 20.65
CA PHE A 113 25.86 11.62 20.33
C PHE A 113 25.16 11.56 18.98
N PHE A 114 25.21 10.37 18.36
CA PHE A 114 24.58 10.15 17.07
C PHE A 114 23.06 10.03 17.20
N PRO A 115 22.27 10.47 16.19
CA PRO A 115 20.81 10.30 16.15
C PRO A 115 20.35 8.86 16.36
N PHE A 116 21.13 7.90 15.85
CA PHE A 116 20.85 6.48 16.00
C PHE A 116 22.06 5.76 16.59
N ARG A 117 21.79 4.89 17.56
CA ARG A 117 22.77 4.01 18.18
C ARG A 117 23.13 2.89 17.21
N ILE A 118 24.13 3.17 16.37
CA ILE A 118 24.61 2.28 15.31
C ILE A 118 26.13 2.21 15.43
N TRP A 119 26.71 1.04 15.11
CA TRP A 119 28.15 0.88 15.12
C TRP A 119 28.76 1.72 14.01
N MET A 120 29.70 2.60 14.36
CA MET A 120 30.48 3.36 13.40
C MET A 120 31.97 3.11 13.61
N PRO A 121 32.79 3.15 12.55
CA PRO A 121 34.24 3.03 12.66
C PRO A 121 34.90 4.21 13.41
N PHE A 122 34.16 5.28 13.70
CA PHE A 122 34.64 6.47 14.39
C PHE A 122 33.67 6.86 15.52
N GLY A 123 34.20 7.39 16.63
CA GLY A 123 33.41 7.86 17.76
C GLY A 123 32.87 9.29 17.56
N PRO A 124 31.80 9.68 18.29
CA PRO A 124 31.19 11.00 18.17
C PRO A 124 31.99 12.14 18.85
N GLU A 125 33.07 11.80 19.56
CA GLU A 125 33.82 12.71 20.44
C GLU A 125 34.64 13.78 19.69
N LYS A 126 35.08 13.52 18.45
CA LYS A 126 36.01 14.40 17.72
C LYS A 126 35.37 14.98 16.45
N SER A 127 35.50 16.30 16.25
CA SER A 127 35.27 16.92 14.92
C SER A 127 36.50 16.66 14.04
N PRO A 128 36.36 16.32 12.73
CA PRO A 128 35.15 16.32 11.91
C PRO A 128 34.38 14.98 11.84
N GLN A 129 34.81 13.95 12.58
CA GLN A 129 34.26 12.59 12.49
C GLN A 129 32.76 12.55 12.86
N PHE A 130 32.36 13.32 13.87
CA PHE A 130 30.96 13.48 14.24
C PHE A 130 30.09 14.02 13.10
N GLU A 131 30.53 15.10 12.43
CA GLU A 131 29.76 15.75 11.35
C GLU A 131 29.57 14.82 10.15
N ILE A 132 30.60 14.02 9.83
CA ILE A 132 30.55 13.02 8.77
C ILE A 132 29.57 11.89 9.12
N GLY A 133 29.67 11.32 10.32
CA GLY A 133 28.80 10.23 10.77
C GLY A 133 27.34 10.67 10.88
N TYR A 134 27.10 11.87 11.42
CA TYR A 134 25.78 12.49 11.52
C TYR A 134 25.17 12.71 10.13
N GLY A 135 25.93 13.32 9.20
CA GLY A 135 25.49 13.54 7.82
C GLY A 135 25.18 12.24 7.08
N TYR A 136 25.98 11.20 7.29
CA TYR A 136 25.74 9.87 6.72
C TYR A 136 24.44 9.25 7.26
N GLN A 137 24.23 9.23 8.58
CA GLN A 137 23.01 8.66 9.17
C GLN A 137 21.76 9.39 8.68
N MET A 138 21.79 10.73 8.67
CA MET A 138 20.64 11.50 8.23
C MET A 138 20.36 11.32 6.74
N GLY A 139 21.40 11.43 5.91
CA GLY A 139 21.28 11.20 4.48
C GLY A 139 20.73 9.81 4.17
N SER A 140 21.19 8.78 4.88
CA SER A 140 20.70 7.42 4.72
C SER A 140 19.20 7.31 5.02
N ILE A 141 18.74 7.86 6.15
CA ILE A 141 17.33 7.73 6.55
C ILE A 141 16.38 8.49 5.63
N TYR A 142 16.74 9.68 5.18
CA TYR A 142 15.95 10.39 4.18
C TYR A 142 15.86 9.58 2.87
N ILE A 143 16.98 9.03 2.40
CA ILE A 143 16.98 8.15 1.23
C ILE A 143 16.09 6.93 1.47
N SER A 144 16.13 6.31 2.66
CA SER A 144 15.26 5.18 3.01
C SER A 144 13.79 5.56 2.94
N ALA A 145 13.41 6.71 3.52
CA ALA A 145 12.04 7.21 3.51
C ALA A 145 11.52 7.42 2.07
N PHE A 146 12.33 8.02 1.19
CA PHE A 146 11.97 8.21 -0.21
C PHE A 146 11.86 6.89 -0.99
N LEU A 147 12.80 5.95 -0.79
CA LEU A 147 12.76 4.65 -1.46
C LEU A 147 11.54 3.83 -1.03
N PHE A 148 11.25 3.84 0.27
CA PHE A 148 10.10 3.17 0.83
C PHE A 148 8.79 3.71 0.27
N PHE A 149 8.66 5.05 0.23
CA PHE A 149 7.53 5.73 -0.38
C PHE A 149 7.38 5.42 -1.87
N ALA A 150 8.49 5.39 -2.63
CA ALA A 150 8.46 5.16 -4.07
C ALA A 150 7.88 3.77 -4.40
N VAL A 151 8.31 2.72 -3.69
CA VAL A 151 7.80 1.36 -3.93
C VAL A 151 6.32 1.23 -3.53
N ASP A 152 5.94 1.82 -2.40
CA ASP A 152 4.58 1.72 -1.88
C ASP A 152 3.58 2.50 -2.75
N SER A 153 3.95 3.71 -3.19
CA SER A 153 3.10 4.53 -4.06
C SER A 153 2.82 3.86 -5.41
N ILE A 154 3.80 3.18 -6.01
CA ILE A 154 3.60 2.40 -7.24
C ILE A 154 2.63 1.25 -6.97
N THR A 155 2.87 0.48 -5.90
CA THR A 155 2.02 -0.69 -5.57
C THR A 155 0.57 -0.29 -5.32
N LEU A 156 0.35 0.74 -4.50
CA LEU A 156 -0.99 1.26 -4.21
C LEU A 156 -1.63 1.89 -5.45
N GLY A 157 -0.84 2.58 -6.28
CA GLY A 157 -1.29 3.15 -7.55
C GLY A 157 -1.84 2.09 -8.51
N MET A 158 -1.16 0.94 -8.64
CA MET A 158 -1.60 -0.18 -9.46
C MET A 158 -2.92 -0.78 -8.95
N ILE A 159 -3.05 -1.00 -7.63
CA ILE A 159 -4.31 -1.50 -7.04
C ILE A 159 -5.46 -0.53 -7.31
N MET A 160 -5.23 0.77 -7.10
CA MET A 160 -6.23 1.81 -7.32
C MET A 160 -6.59 2.00 -8.79
N PHE A 161 -5.65 1.77 -9.72
CA PHE A 161 -5.95 1.72 -11.14
C PHE A 161 -6.94 0.60 -11.46
N GLY A 162 -6.75 -0.60 -10.88
CA GLY A 162 -7.73 -1.68 -10.99
C GLY A 162 -9.11 -1.29 -10.45
N CYS A 163 -9.18 -0.60 -9.31
CA CYS A 163 -10.44 -0.06 -8.78
C CYS A 163 -11.11 0.91 -9.75
N ALA A 164 -10.34 1.83 -10.34
CA ALA A 164 -10.86 2.81 -11.30
C ALA A 164 -11.40 2.13 -12.57
N GLN A 165 -10.71 1.10 -13.06
CA GLN A 165 -11.15 0.33 -14.22
C GLN A 165 -12.46 -0.44 -13.93
N LEU A 166 -12.63 -0.99 -12.72
CA LEU A 166 -13.90 -1.57 -12.29
C LEU A 166 -15.03 -0.53 -12.25
N GLU A 167 -14.76 0.68 -11.75
CA GLU A 167 -15.73 1.77 -11.70
C GLU A 167 -16.12 2.26 -13.10
N ILE A 168 -15.18 2.28 -14.06
CA ILE A 168 -15.46 2.54 -15.48
C ILE A 168 -16.42 1.49 -16.05
N ILE A 169 -16.23 0.21 -15.73
CA ILE A 169 -17.16 -0.83 -16.19
C ILE A 169 -18.55 -0.60 -15.58
N ILE A 170 -18.64 -0.31 -14.28
CA ILE A 170 -19.92 0.00 -13.61
C ILE A 170 -20.63 1.15 -14.33
N ASP A 171 -19.92 2.23 -14.63
CA ASP A 171 -20.46 3.39 -15.37
C ASP A 171 -20.97 2.99 -16.77
N LYS A 172 -20.18 2.22 -17.54
CA LYS A 172 -20.58 1.69 -18.86
C LYS A 172 -21.87 0.86 -18.77
N LEU A 173 -21.99 0.00 -17.75
CA LEU A 173 -23.16 -0.85 -17.56
C LEU A 173 -24.41 -0.05 -17.16
N GLN A 174 -24.27 0.97 -16.33
CA GLN A 174 -25.38 1.85 -15.93
C GLN A 174 -25.93 2.67 -17.10
N LYS A 175 -25.09 2.97 -18.09
CA LYS A 175 -25.48 3.68 -19.33
C LYS A 175 -26.09 2.80 -20.41
N MET A 176 -26.29 1.50 -20.15
CA MET A 176 -26.97 0.62 -21.10
C MET A 176 -28.37 1.13 -21.45
N GLN A 177 -28.69 1.12 -22.74
CA GLN A 177 -29.95 1.68 -23.21
C GLN A 177 -31.12 0.74 -22.93
N SER A 178 -32.24 1.29 -22.43
CA SER A 178 -33.49 0.56 -22.35
C SER A 178 -34.08 0.29 -23.74
N VAL A 179 -34.68 -0.88 -23.87
CA VAL A 179 -35.28 -1.41 -25.11
C VAL A 179 -36.76 -1.74 -24.81
N PRO A 180 -37.59 -0.72 -24.53
CA PRO A 180 -38.98 -0.95 -24.15
C PRO A 180 -39.76 -1.60 -25.31
N LEU A 181 -40.70 -2.50 -24.99
CA LEU A 181 -41.60 -3.13 -25.97
C LEU A 181 -42.69 -2.16 -26.53
N SER A 182 -42.59 -0.86 -26.23
CA SER A 182 -43.60 0.13 -26.62
C SER A 182 -43.60 0.41 -28.12
N SER A 183 -44.79 0.62 -28.71
CA SER A 183 -45.03 0.87 -30.14
C SER A 183 -44.42 2.16 -30.70
N LYS A 184 -43.75 2.97 -29.87
CA LYS A 184 -43.11 4.23 -30.28
C LYS A 184 -41.70 4.06 -30.86
N VAL A 185 -41.10 2.87 -30.80
CA VAL A 185 -39.74 2.61 -31.28
C VAL A 185 -39.82 1.70 -32.51
N THR A 186 -39.21 2.10 -33.62
CA THR A 186 -39.15 1.29 -34.85
C THR A 186 -38.34 0.01 -34.59
N ASP A 187 -38.71 -1.10 -35.22
CA ASP A 187 -37.99 -2.38 -35.09
C ASP A 187 -36.49 -2.27 -35.44
N GLU A 188 -36.13 -1.40 -36.38
CA GLU A 188 -34.73 -1.09 -36.73
C GLU A 188 -33.98 -0.43 -35.56
N GLN A 189 -34.58 0.58 -34.92
CA GLN A 189 -34.00 1.25 -33.75
C GLN A 189 -33.83 0.25 -32.59
N ARG A 190 -34.82 -0.61 -32.39
CA ARG A 190 -34.77 -1.67 -31.37
C ARG A 190 -33.61 -2.63 -31.60
N THR A 191 -33.45 -3.08 -32.84
CA THR A 191 -32.37 -4.00 -33.24
C THR A 191 -31.01 -3.34 -33.05
N MET A 192 -30.87 -2.06 -33.43
CA MET A 192 -29.64 -1.29 -33.25
C MET A 192 -29.27 -1.12 -31.77
N ARG A 193 -30.25 -0.85 -30.89
CA ARG A 193 -30.01 -0.76 -29.43
C ARG A 193 -29.54 -2.08 -28.85
N ILE A 194 -30.16 -3.19 -29.22
CA ILE A 194 -29.77 -4.53 -28.78
C ILE A 194 -28.35 -4.87 -29.26
N MET A 195 -28.01 -4.54 -30.50
CA MET A 195 -26.65 -4.75 -31.02
C MET A 195 -25.61 -3.92 -30.27
N ASN A 196 -25.89 -2.64 -30.01
CA ASN A 196 -25.00 -1.76 -29.27
C ASN A 196 -24.81 -2.21 -27.82
N ASN A 197 -25.89 -2.57 -27.12
CA ASN A 197 -25.82 -3.11 -25.75
C ASN A 197 -25.04 -4.42 -25.69
N ASN A 198 -25.23 -5.32 -26.67
CA ASN A 198 -24.44 -6.56 -26.77
C ASN A 198 -22.96 -6.26 -26.97
N LYS A 199 -22.61 -5.32 -27.85
CA LYS A 199 -21.22 -4.91 -28.10
C LYS A 199 -20.58 -4.35 -26.83
N LEU A 200 -21.26 -3.40 -26.17
CA LEU A 200 -20.80 -2.79 -24.92
C LEU A 200 -20.62 -3.84 -23.81
N PHE A 201 -21.53 -4.81 -23.71
CA PHE A 201 -21.44 -5.89 -22.74
C PHE A 201 -20.24 -6.81 -22.98
N VAL A 202 -19.95 -7.15 -24.24
CA VAL A 202 -18.77 -7.94 -24.59
C VAL A 202 -17.48 -7.16 -24.25
N GLU A 203 -17.44 -5.87 -24.58
CA GLU A 203 -16.31 -4.99 -24.20
C GLU A 203 -16.12 -4.93 -22.67
N CYS A 204 -17.21 -4.83 -21.90
CA CYS A 204 -17.16 -4.85 -20.43
C CYS A 204 -16.62 -6.18 -19.88
N ILE A 205 -16.99 -7.32 -20.48
CA ILE A 205 -16.48 -8.64 -20.08
C ILE A 205 -14.98 -8.73 -20.39
N ASP A 206 -14.56 -8.31 -21.57
CA ASP A 206 -13.16 -8.34 -21.99
C ASP A 206 -12.29 -7.44 -21.11
N GLN A 207 -12.78 -6.23 -20.81
CA GLN A 207 -12.15 -5.32 -19.86
C GLN A 207 -12.07 -5.95 -18.47
N HIS A 208 -13.13 -6.56 -17.95
CA HIS A 208 -13.12 -7.23 -16.64
C HIS A 208 -12.12 -8.39 -16.58
N GLN A 209 -12.05 -9.22 -17.62
CA GLN A 209 -11.06 -10.31 -17.69
C GLN A 209 -9.63 -9.77 -17.72
N THR A 210 -9.41 -8.66 -18.42
CA THR A 210 -8.11 -7.98 -18.48
C THR A 210 -7.74 -7.39 -17.11
N ILE A 211 -8.71 -6.81 -16.37
CA ILE A 211 -8.51 -6.33 -14.99
C ILE A 211 -8.11 -7.47 -14.05
N ILE A 212 -8.77 -8.63 -14.14
CA ILE A 212 -8.42 -9.80 -13.31
C ILE A 212 -6.96 -10.18 -13.55
N ARG A 213 -6.56 -10.35 -14.81
CA ARG A 213 -5.16 -10.68 -15.17
C ARG A 213 -4.18 -9.62 -14.69
N PHE A 214 -4.54 -8.34 -14.86
CA PHE A 214 -3.72 -7.24 -14.38
C PHE A 214 -3.51 -7.32 -12.86
N ILE A 215 -4.57 -7.50 -12.07
CA ILE A 215 -4.48 -7.63 -10.61
C ILE A 215 -3.70 -8.87 -10.20
N GLU A 216 -3.84 -10.00 -10.91
CA GLU A 216 -3.04 -11.21 -10.66
C GLU A 216 -1.54 -10.93 -10.85
N ILE A 217 -1.14 -10.24 -11.93
CA ILE A 217 0.27 -9.87 -12.16
C ILE A 217 0.77 -8.89 -11.08
N VAL A 218 -0.06 -7.95 -10.63
CA VAL A 218 0.28 -7.04 -9.53
C VAL A 218 0.45 -7.82 -8.22
N GLU A 219 -0.44 -8.77 -7.92
CA GLU A 219 -0.34 -9.64 -6.74
C GLU A 219 0.94 -10.47 -6.81
N ASP A 220 1.21 -11.18 -7.91
CA ASP A 220 2.42 -11.98 -8.09
C ASP A 220 3.70 -11.15 -7.94
N THR A 221 3.66 -9.88 -8.35
CA THR A 221 4.82 -8.98 -8.26
C THR A 221 5.08 -8.46 -6.83
N TYR A 222 4.02 -8.20 -6.05
CA TYR A 222 4.13 -7.48 -4.77
C TYR A 222 3.68 -8.27 -3.54
N HIS A 223 3.11 -9.48 -3.68
CA HIS A 223 2.57 -10.28 -2.57
C HIS A 223 3.59 -10.51 -1.46
N ALA A 224 4.84 -10.83 -1.81
CA ALA A 224 5.90 -11.11 -0.85
C ALA A 224 6.36 -9.85 -0.09
N ASN A 225 6.42 -8.70 -0.78
CA ASN A 225 6.73 -7.40 -0.18
C ASN A 225 5.68 -6.99 0.84
N ILE A 226 4.41 -7.12 0.46
CA ILE A 226 3.29 -6.76 1.33
C ILE A 226 3.24 -7.71 2.53
N PHE A 227 3.47 -9.01 2.33
CA PHE A 227 3.52 -9.96 3.45
C PHE A 227 4.59 -9.59 4.49
N PHE A 228 5.81 -9.28 4.03
CA PHE A 228 6.89 -8.85 4.92
C PHE A 228 6.54 -7.55 5.66
N GLN A 229 5.88 -6.61 4.97
CA GLN A 229 5.40 -5.36 5.57
C GLN A 229 4.34 -5.62 6.66
N LEU A 230 3.39 -6.52 6.43
CA LEU A 230 2.35 -6.89 7.42
C LEU A 230 2.95 -7.56 8.66
N SER A 231 3.83 -8.54 8.48
CA SER A 231 4.51 -9.18 9.62
C SER A 231 5.39 -8.20 10.38
N GLY A 232 6.03 -7.30 9.64
CA GLY A 232 6.94 -6.32 10.19
C GLY A 232 6.31 -5.25 11.04
N THR A 233 5.18 -4.72 10.55
CA THR A 233 4.41 -3.73 11.29
C THR A 233 3.95 -4.26 12.65
N VAL A 234 3.68 -5.56 12.80
CA VAL A 234 3.39 -6.16 14.12
C VAL A 234 4.57 -5.98 15.09
N ALA A 235 5.78 -6.38 14.66
CA ALA A 235 6.98 -6.27 15.47
C ALA A 235 7.30 -4.82 15.83
N ILE A 236 7.22 -3.92 14.85
CA ILE A 236 7.50 -2.49 15.00
C ILE A 236 6.53 -1.84 16.00
N ILE A 237 5.21 -2.06 15.84
CA ILE A 237 4.20 -1.50 16.75
C ILE A 237 4.42 -1.99 18.19
N CYS A 238 4.77 -3.27 18.34
CA CYS A 238 5.03 -3.87 19.65
C CYS A 238 6.26 -3.24 20.34
N ILE A 239 7.39 -3.13 19.63
CA ILE A 239 8.64 -2.58 20.16
C ILE A 239 8.50 -1.09 20.46
N ILE A 240 7.91 -0.31 19.54
CA ILE A 240 7.65 1.13 19.78
C ILE A 240 6.71 1.30 20.98
N GLY A 241 5.65 0.49 21.07
CA GLY A 241 4.73 0.54 22.20
C GLY A 241 5.44 0.39 23.55
N LEU A 242 6.37 -0.57 23.65
CA LEU A 242 7.20 -0.73 24.85
C LEU A 242 8.08 0.50 25.12
N ARG A 243 8.73 1.05 24.09
CA ARG A 243 9.58 2.24 24.24
C ARG A 243 8.79 3.48 24.66
N ILE A 244 7.56 3.64 24.17
CA ILE A 244 6.65 4.71 24.60
C ILE A 244 6.36 4.60 26.10
N THR A 245 6.23 3.39 26.67
CA THR A 245 6.05 3.23 28.12
C THR A 245 7.28 3.55 28.97
N MET A 246 8.48 3.53 28.37
CA MET A 246 9.74 3.82 29.08
C MET A 246 10.17 5.27 28.98
N SER A 247 9.70 5.99 27.96
CA SER A 247 10.10 7.37 27.72
C SER A 247 9.28 8.35 28.54
N GLU A 248 9.93 9.43 28.96
CA GLU A 248 9.25 10.52 29.66
C GLU A 248 8.23 11.20 28.73
N PRO A 249 6.96 11.39 29.16
CA PRO A 249 5.90 11.94 28.30
C PRO A 249 6.18 13.34 27.72
N SER A 250 7.10 14.09 28.32
CA SER A 250 7.48 15.45 27.90
C SER A 250 8.68 15.48 26.95
N SER A 251 9.35 14.35 26.72
CA SER A 251 10.56 14.29 25.88
C SER A 251 10.24 14.35 24.39
N ILE A 252 11.11 15.00 23.61
CA ILE A 252 11.04 15.00 22.14
C ILE A 252 11.09 13.56 21.58
N GLN A 253 11.81 12.67 22.28
CA GLN A 253 11.91 11.26 21.91
C GLN A 253 10.53 10.57 21.96
N PHE A 254 9.74 10.82 23.00
CA PHE A 254 8.37 10.30 23.13
C PHE A 254 7.49 10.73 21.95
N TYR A 255 7.49 12.03 21.61
CA TYR A 255 6.73 12.53 20.47
C TYR A 255 7.20 11.94 19.14
N SER A 256 8.50 11.79 18.94
CA SER A 256 9.05 11.19 17.71
C SER A 256 8.61 9.73 17.55
N MET A 257 8.59 8.94 18.63
CA MET A 257 8.13 7.55 18.62
C MET A 257 6.63 7.44 18.38
N LEU A 258 5.83 8.35 18.97
CA LEU A 258 4.39 8.40 18.75
C LEU A 258 4.06 8.69 17.28
N ILE A 259 4.69 9.72 16.69
CA ILE A 259 4.49 10.09 15.28
C ILE A 259 4.93 8.95 14.35
N TYR A 260 6.04 8.28 14.69
CA TYR A 260 6.50 7.11 13.96
C TYR A 260 5.49 5.95 14.00
N MET A 261 4.92 5.65 15.18
CA MET A 261 3.87 4.64 15.32
C MET A 261 2.64 4.98 14.46
N VAL A 262 2.18 6.23 14.52
CA VAL A 262 1.05 6.72 13.69
C VAL A 262 1.38 6.60 12.20
N THR A 263 2.62 6.90 11.81
CA THR A 263 3.07 6.80 10.41
C THR A 263 3.00 5.35 9.91
N MET A 264 3.52 4.37 10.67
CA MET A 264 3.47 2.95 10.30
C MET A 264 2.04 2.41 10.30
N LEU A 265 1.19 2.84 11.24
CA LEU A 265 -0.23 2.49 11.25
C LEU A 265 -0.99 3.06 10.05
N SER A 266 -0.73 4.31 9.69
CA SER A 266 -1.34 4.95 8.53
C SER A 266 -0.99 4.23 7.24
N GLN A 267 0.26 3.79 7.08
CA GLN A 267 0.71 3.01 5.93
C GLN A 267 -0.03 1.67 5.84
N LEU A 268 -0.11 0.94 6.95
CA LEU A 268 -0.82 -0.33 7.01
C LEU A 268 -2.31 -0.15 6.65
N LEU A 269 -2.92 0.91 7.17
CA LEU A 269 -4.31 1.28 6.86
C LEU A 269 -4.50 1.55 5.36
N LEU A 270 -3.56 2.23 4.70
CA LEU A 270 -3.64 2.50 3.26
C LEU A 270 -3.66 1.21 2.43
N TYR A 271 -2.79 0.24 2.73
CA TYR A 271 -2.79 -1.06 2.05
C TYR A 271 -4.12 -1.80 2.23
N CYS A 272 -4.60 -1.89 3.47
CA CYS A 272 -5.85 -2.58 3.78
C CYS A 272 -7.07 -1.83 3.21
N TRP A 273 -7.03 -0.51 3.11
CA TRP A 273 -8.07 0.31 2.50
C TRP A 273 -8.14 0.09 0.99
N CYS A 274 -7.02 0.17 0.27
CA CYS A 274 -6.97 -0.07 -1.18
C CYS A 274 -7.44 -1.48 -1.54
N GLY A 275 -6.99 -2.52 -0.81
CA GLY A 275 -7.44 -3.90 -1.03
C GLY A 275 -8.93 -4.10 -0.74
N SER A 276 -9.44 -3.43 0.29
CA SER A 276 -10.87 -3.44 0.60
C SER A 276 -11.69 -2.73 -0.47
N GLU A 277 -11.21 -1.60 -0.99
CA GLU A 277 -11.88 -0.85 -2.06
C GLU A 277 -11.99 -1.69 -3.33
N LEU A 278 -10.90 -2.36 -3.73
CA LEU A 278 -10.90 -3.29 -4.87
C LEU A 278 -11.96 -4.38 -4.72
N THR A 279 -12.03 -4.98 -3.52
CA THR A 279 -13.00 -6.03 -3.22
C THR A 279 -14.44 -5.50 -3.28
N THR A 280 -14.69 -4.31 -2.73
CA THR A 280 -16.01 -3.67 -2.74
C THR A 280 -16.45 -3.35 -4.16
N ARG A 281 -15.60 -2.69 -4.97
CA ARG A 281 -15.93 -2.34 -6.36
C ARG A 281 -16.18 -3.58 -7.23
N SER A 282 -15.44 -4.66 -6.98
CA SER A 282 -15.69 -5.95 -7.65
C SER A 282 -17.07 -6.52 -7.31
N GLN A 283 -17.56 -6.35 -6.07
CA GLN A 283 -18.91 -6.77 -5.68
C GLN A 283 -19.99 -5.85 -6.27
N GLU A 284 -19.76 -4.53 -6.25
CA GLU A 284 -20.68 -3.54 -6.85
C GLU A 284 -20.90 -3.79 -8.34
N LEU A 285 -19.87 -4.25 -9.06
CA LEU A 285 -19.98 -4.60 -10.48
C LEU A 285 -21.07 -5.65 -10.74
N ARG A 286 -21.15 -6.68 -9.91
CA ARG A 286 -22.19 -7.71 -10.01
C ARG A 286 -23.58 -7.12 -9.79
N ASP A 287 -23.71 -6.24 -8.80
CA ASP A 287 -25.00 -5.64 -8.45
C ASP A 287 -25.45 -4.66 -9.54
N SER A 288 -24.51 -3.91 -10.15
CA SER A 288 -24.75 -3.04 -11.30
C SER A 288 -25.21 -3.82 -12.54
N LEU A 289 -24.61 -4.99 -12.82
CA LEU A 289 -25.10 -5.87 -13.88
C LEU A 289 -26.55 -6.30 -13.67
N TYR A 290 -26.96 -6.56 -12.43
CA TYR A 290 -28.33 -6.98 -12.10
C TYR A 290 -29.34 -5.84 -12.29
N GLN A 291 -28.92 -4.61 -12.03
CA GLN A 291 -29.73 -3.40 -12.20
C GLN A 291 -29.84 -2.93 -13.67
N SER A 292 -29.02 -3.45 -14.57
CA SER A 292 -29.09 -3.14 -16.01
C SER A 292 -30.45 -3.55 -16.61
N PRO A 293 -30.90 -2.96 -17.74
CA PRO A 293 -32.16 -3.31 -18.41
C PRO A 293 -32.07 -4.67 -19.16
N TRP A 294 -31.51 -5.70 -18.52
CA TRP A 294 -31.24 -7.01 -19.11
C TRP A 294 -32.50 -7.78 -19.48
N TYR A 295 -33.61 -7.55 -18.78
CA TYR A 295 -34.89 -8.21 -19.04
C TYR A 295 -35.51 -7.79 -20.39
N GLU A 296 -35.09 -6.65 -20.94
CA GLU A 296 -35.52 -6.12 -22.24
C GLU A 296 -34.64 -6.59 -23.42
N GLN A 297 -33.48 -7.19 -23.13
CA GLN A 297 -32.52 -7.64 -24.13
C GLN A 297 -32.87 -9.02 -24.71
N ASP A 298 -32.09 -9.43 -25.72
CA ASP A 298 -32.28 -10.70 -26.41
C ASP A 298 -31.88 -11.92 -25.54
N ARG A 299 -32.29 -13.12 -25.98
CA ARG A 299 -32.05 -14.36 -25.23
C ARG A 299 -30.56 -14.69 -25.10
N LYS A 300 -29.72 -14.30 -26.07
CA LYS A 300 -28.27 -14.55 -25.98
C LYS A 300 -27.65 -13.68 -24.91
N PHE A 301 -27.96 -12.38 -24.89
CA PHE A 301 -27.54 -11.45 -23.84
C PHE A 301 -27.89 -11.98 -22.44
N LYS A 302 -29.14 -12.39 -22.22
CA LYS A 302 -29.61 -12.91 -20.91
C LYS A 302 -28.82 -14.13 -20.46
N LYS A 303 -28.51 -15.07 -21.37
CA LYS A 303 -27.71 -16.26 -21.05
C LYS A 303 -26.28 -15.88 -20.69
N SER A 304 -25.64 -15.03 -21.49
CA SER A 304 -24.27 -14.57 -21.23
C SER A 304 -24.19 -13.79 -19.92
N LEU A 305 -25.16 -12.91 -19.65
CA LEU A 305 -25.26 -12.17 -18.39
C LEU A 305 -25.32 -13.10 -17.18
N PHE A 306 -26.16 -14.13 -17.22
CA PHE A 306 -26.27 -15.09 -16.12
C PHE A 306 -24.93 -15.78 -15.84
N ILE A 307 -24.23 -16.24 -16.89
CA ILE A 307 -22.90 -16.83 -16.77
C ILE A 307 -21.91 -15.83 -16.17
N THR A 308 -21.90 -14.59 -16.66
CA THR A 308 -21.03 -13.53 -16.17
C THR A 308 -21.28 -13.21 -14.69
N MET A 309 -22.54 -13.12 -14.25
CA MET A 309 -22.89 -12.93 -12.84
C MET A 309 -22.41 -14.08 -11.96
N GLU A 310 -22.55 -15.32 -12.43
CA GLU A 310 -22.02 -16.50 -11.71
C GLU A 310 -20.49 -16.44 -11.59
N CYS A 311 -19.77 -16.03 -12.63
CA CYS A 311 -18.32 -15.82 -12.58
C CYS A 311 -17.94 -14.70 -11.60
N MET A 312 -18.70 -13.60 -11.57
CA MET A 312 -18.46 -12.44 -10.70
C MET A 312 -18.89 -12.66 -9.24
N LYS A 313 -19.50 -13.81 -8.88
CA LYS A 313 -19.75 -14.16 -7.47
C LYS A 313 -18.45 -14.27 -6.66
N LYS A 314 -17.34 -14.58 -7.32
CA LYS A 314 -16.00 -14.58 -6.71
C LYS A 314 -15.42 -13.16 -6.86
N PRO A 315 -15.37 -12.37 -5.78
CA PRO A 315 -14.81 -11.02 -5.87
C PRO A 315 -13.30 -11.07 -6.09
N ILE A 316 -12.78 -10.02 -6.72
CA ILE A 316 -11.35 -9.80 -6.85
C ILE A 316 -10.82 -9.39 -5.48
N VAL A 317 -9.97 -10.23 -4.88
CA VAL A 317 -9.40 -10.01 -3.55
C VAL A 317 -7.88 -10.02 -3.67
N PHE A 318 -7.25 -8.90 -3.35
CA PHE A 318 -5.80 -8.78 -3.33
C PHE A 318 -5.23 -9.44 -2.07
N LYS A 319 -4.26 -10.36 -2.22
CA LYS A 319 -3.70 -11.10 -1.09
C LYS A 319 -2.21 -10.84 -0.88
N ALA A 320 -1.83 -10.62 0.37
CA ALA A 320 -0.44 -10.63 0.82
C ALA A 320 0.04 -12.07 1.01
N GLY A 321 1.19 -12.40 0.44
CA GLY A 321 1.77 -13.74 0.48
C GLY A 321 0.89 -14.83 -0.13
N HIS A 322 -0.12 -14.50 -0.96
CA HIS A 322 -1.20 -15.38 -1.43
C HIS A 322 -2.16 -15.96 -0.37
N TYR A 323 -1.92 -15.69 0.92
CA TYR A 323 -2.72 -16.24 2.02
C TYR A 323 -3.59 -15.20 2.71
N ILE A 324 -3.07 -13.99 2.93
CA ILE A 324 -3.70 -12.99 3.79
C ILE A 324 -4.42 -11.95 2.93
N PRO A 325 -5.76 -11.88 2.91
CA PRO A 325 -6.46 -10.86 2.14
C PRO A 325 -6.19 -9.47 2.69
N LEU A 326 -5.94 -8.48 1.83
CA LEU A 326 -5.86 -7.07 2.22
C LEU A 326 -7.27 -6.54 2.45
N SER A 327 -7.64 -6.40 3.72
CA SER A 327 -8.98 -6.00 4.11
C SER A 327 -8.97 -5.22 5.43
N ARG A 328 -10.04 -4.45 5.69
CA ARG A 328 -10.22 -3.75 6.99
C ARG A 328 -10.20 -4.73 8.18
N PRO A 329 -10.82 -5.93 8.11
CA PRO A 329 -10.65 -6.96 9.14
C PRO A 329 -9.19 -7.37 9.40
N THR A 330 -8.38 -7.49 8.35
CA THR A 330 -6.94 -7.81 8.48
C THR A 330 -6.20 -6.75 9.27
N PHE A 331 -6.47 -5.47 9.00
CA PHE A 331 -5.92 -4.34 9.77
C PHE A 331 -6.24 -4.47 11.28
N ILE A 332 -7.51 -4.72 11.62
CA ILE A 332 -7.94 -4.90 13.01
C ILE A 332 -7.26 -6.12 13.65
N SER A 333 -7.11 -7.21 12.90
CA SER A 333 -6.43 -8.43 13.37
C SER A 333 -4.96 -8.17 13.69
N ILE A 334 -4.26 -7.42 12.83
CA ILE A 334 -2.87 -7.01 13.05
C ILE A 334 -2.77 -6.15 14.30
N LEU A 335 -3.62 -5.14 14.46
CA LEU A 335 -3.64 -4.28 15.65
C LEU A 335 -3.84 -5.08 16.95
N ARG A 336 -4.80 -6.01 16.97
CA ARG A 336 -5.07 -6.87 18.12
C ARG A 336 -3.88 -7.76 18.45
N SER A 337 -3.23 -8.31 17.43
CA SER A 337 -2.04 -9.15 17.58
C SER A 337 -0.88 -8.33 18.17
N SER A 338 -0.59 -7.16 17.61
CA SER A 338 0.46 -6.26 18.11
C SER A 338 0.22 -5.85 19.56
N TYR A 339 -1.03 -5.50 19.91
CA TYR A 339 -1.37 -5.15 21.29
C TYR A 339 -1.24 -6.35 22.24
N SER A 340 -1.61 -7.55 21.80
CA SER A 340 -1.46 -8.76 22.61
C SER A 340 0.02 -9.07 22.89
N PHE A 341 0.89 -8.99 21.87
CA PHE A 341 2.34 -9.13 22.06
C PHE A 341 2.91 -8.06 22.98
N PHE A 342 2.49 -6.81 22.80
CA PHE A 342 2.87 -5.70 23.67
C PHE A 342 2.46 -5.95 25.13
N ALA A 343 1.22 -6.38 25.36
CA ALA A 343 0.69 -6.65 26.70
C ALA A 343 1.45 -7.78 27.39
N VAL A 344 1.77 -8.86 26.68
CA VAL A 344 2.58 -9.97 27.20
C VAL A 344 3.98 -9.48 27.59
N LEU A 345 4.67 -8.76 26.70
CA LEU A 345 6.02 -8.25 26.99
C LEU A 345 6.03 -7.26 28.15
N ASN A 346 5.01 -6.40 28.24
CA ASN A 346 4.88 -5.47 29.37
C ASN A 346 4.59 -6.21 30.69
N GLN A 347 3.81 -7.29 30.64
CA GLN A 347 3.53 -8.12 31.82
C GLN A 347 4.76 -8.91 32.28
N THR A 348 5.57 -9.46 31.37
CA THR A 348 6.81 -10.16 31.74
C THR A 348 7.89 -9.24 32.33
N ARG A 349 7.74 -7.92 32.12
CA ARG A 349 8.66 -6.91 32.61
C ARG A 349 8.30 -6.43 34.02
N ASN A 350 7.01 -6.36 34.35
CA ASN A 350 6.50 -6.04 35.69
C ASN A 350 6.55 -7.27 36.59
#